data_AF-A0A7C6KBQ4-F1
#
_entry.id   AF-A0A7C6KBQ4-F1
#
_cell.length_a   1.000
_cell.length_b   1.000
_cell.length_c   1.000
_cell.angle_alpha   90.00
_cell.angle_beta   90.00
_cell.angle_gamma   90.00
#
_symmetry.space_group_name_H-M   'P 1'
#
loop_
_entity.id
_entity.type
_entity.pdbx_description
1 polymer ?
#
loop_
_entity_poly.entity_id
_entity_poly.type
_entity_poly.pdbx_seq_one_letter_code
_entity_poly.pdbx_strand_id
1 'polypeptide(L)'
;MEREVTGYCLIPDKVRHDNSISLGARLLYGDILKLSMKEGYCWNSNAYFAELYAVGKSTIRRWLLELEEKKYIQRSATKNEKGGYTELRKIVPALWVNKKEGSKIIQGVLKNERGVLNNEQGG
;
A
#
# COMPACT_ATOMS: atom_id res chain seq x y z
N MET A 1 9.15 5.85 -16.43
CA MET A 1 8.84 4.41 -16.63
C MET A 1 8.03 3.95 -15.43
N GLU A 2 6.72 4.21 -15.45
CA GLU A 2 5.80 3.66 -14.45
C GLU A 2 5.61 2.20 -14.79
N ARG A 3 6.06 1.31 -13.90
CA ARG A 3 5.78 -0.11 -14.03
C ARG A 3 4.31 -0.30 -13.73
N GLU A 4 3.52 -0.65 -14.73
CA GLU A 4 2.26 -1.35 -14.50
C GLU A 4 2.59 -2.59 -13.65
N VAL A 5 2.22 -2.53 -12.38
CA VAL A 5 2.33 -3.69 -11.50
C VAL A 5 1.05 -4.49 -11.70
N THR A 6 1.00 -5.28 -12.78
CA THR A 6 0.00 -6.33 -12.93
C THR A 6 0.21 -7.37 -11.83
N GLY A 7 -0.83 -7.63 -11.02
CA GLY A 7 -0.75 -8.53 -9.87
C GLY A 7 -1.87 -8.30 -8.85
N TYR A 8 -2.09 -9.29 -8.00
CA TYR A 8 -3.05 -9.21 -6.90
C TYR A 8 -2.50 -8.35 -5.74
N CYS A 9 -3.41 -7.80 -4.92
CA CYS A 9 -3.05 -7.12 -3.69
C CYS A 9 -3.53 -7.93 -2.48
N LEU A 10 -2.73 -7.95 -1.42
CA LEU A 10 -3.10 -8.56 -0.15
C LEU A 10 -3.77 -7.50 0.72
N ILE A 11 -4.97 -7.81 1.23
CA ILE A 11 -5.68 -6.95 2.18
C ILE A 11 -5.95 -7.78 3.43
N PRO A 12 -5.30 -7.47 4.57
CA PRO A 12 -5.51 -8.18 5.82
C PRO A 12 -6.98 -8.11 6.24
N ASP A 13 -7.44 -9.17 6.91
CA ASP A 13 -8.83 -9.29 7.36
C ASP A 13 -9.30 -8.08 8.17
N LYS A 14 -8.43 -7.59 9.07
CA LYS A 14 -8.63 -6.39 9.89
C LYS A 14 -8.86 -5.12 9.08
N VAL A 15 -8.35 -5.02 7.86
CA VAL A 15 -8.56 -3.88 6.97
C VAL A 15 -9.75 -4.14 6.05
N ARG A 16 -9.85 -5.34 5.48
CA ARG A 16 -10.90 -5.76 4.54
C ARG A 16 -12.30 -5.67 5.14
N HIS A 17 -12.44 -6.01 6.42
CA HIS A 17 -13.73 -6.02 7.13
C HIS A 17 -13.95 -4.83 8.07
N ASP A 18 -13.06 -3.84 8.08
CA ASP A 18 -13.30 -2.64 8.89
C ASP A 18 -14.38 -1.76 8.25
N ASN A 19 -15.61 -1.94 8.74
CA ASN A 19 -16.79 -1.20 8.30
C ASN A 19 -16.79 0.29 8.70
N SER A 20 -15.83 0.73 9.50
CA SER A 20 -15.69 2.15 9.85
C SER A 20 -14.80 2.95 8.89
N ILE A 21 -14.23 2.31 7.86
CA ILE A 21 -13.51 2.97 6.77
C ILE A 21 -14.13 2.65 5.41
N SER A 22 -13.91 3.56 4.46
CA SER A 22 -14.41 3.47 3.09
C SER A 22 -13.90 2.22 2.39
N LEU A 23 -14.74 1.55 1.58
CA LEU A 23 -14.30 0.42 0.75
C LEU A 23 -13.08 0.76 -0.12
N GLY A 24 -13.06 1.96 -0.73
CA GLY A 24 -11.92 2.44 -1.50
C GLY A 24 -10.64 2.62 -0.68
N ALA A 25 -10.74 2.96 0.61
CA ALA A 25 -9.58 3.01 1.51
C ALA A 25 -8.99 1.61 1.75
N ARG A 26 -9.85 0.58 1.82
CA ARG A 26 -9.41 -0.82 1.96
C ARG A 26 -8.66 -1.30 0.72
N LEU A 27 -9.14 -0.96 -0.47
CA LEU A 27 -8.45 -1.25 -1.73
C LEU A 27 -7.12 -0.51 -1.81
N LEU A 28 -7.12 0.78 -1.48
CA LEU A 28 -5.91 1.61 -1.47
C LEU A 28 -4.83 1.03 -0.55
N TYR A 29 -5.20 0.47 0.60
CA TYR A 29 -4.25 -0.23 1.46
C TYR A 29 -3.55 -1.38 0.73
N GLY A 30 -4.28 -2.17 -0.06
CA GLY A 30 -3.73 -3.27 -0.84
C GLY A 30 -2.65 -2.80 -1.82
N ASP A 31 -2.90 -1.70 -2.54
CA ASP A 31 -1.90 -1.12 -3.44
C ASP A 31 -0.71 -0.52 -2.71
N ILE A 32 -0.94 0.19 -1.60
CA ILE A 32 0.14 0.69 -0.75
C ILE A 32 1.01 -0.47 -0.27
N LEU A 33 0.40 -1.58 0.15
CA LEU A 33 1.12 -2.78 0.58
C LEU A 33 1.96 -3.36 -0.55
N LYS A 34 1.36 -3.55 -1.74
CA LYS A 34 2.03 -4.04 -2.94
C LYS A 34 3.24 -3.17 -3.31
N LEU A 35 3.04 -1.87 -3.37
CA LEU A 35 4.08 -0.90 -3.71
C LEU A 35 5.18 -0.84 -2.64
N SER A 36 4.82 -1.07 -1.36
CA SER A 36 5.78 -1.13 -0.25
C SER A 36 6.63 -2.40 -0.24
N MET A 37 6.29 -3.45 -1.00
CA MET A 37 7.01 -4.73 -0.94
C MET A 37 8.48 -4.65 -1.31
N LYS A 38 8.85 -3.71 -2.19
CA LYS A 38 10.22 -3.59 -2.68
C LYS A 38 11.15 -2.90 -1.68
N GLU A 39 10.70 -1.79 -1.08
CA GLU A 39 11.58 -0.93 -0.25
C GLU A 39 11.08 -0.76 1.20
N GLY A 40 9.97 -1.42 1.56
CA GLY A 40 9.33 -1.31 2.87
C GLY A 40 8.45 -0.06 3.05
N TYR A 41 8.26 0.73 2.00
CA TYR A 41 7.39 1.90 1.98
C TYR A 41 6.90 2.22 0.56
N CYS A 42 5.77 2.92 0.46
CA CYS A 42 5.23 3.45 -0.78
C CYS A 42 5.52 4.96 -0.89
N TRP A 43 6.02 5.38 -2.06
CA TRP A 43 6.33 6.78 -2.40
C TRP A 43 5.34 7.43 -3.37
N ASN A 44 4.36 6.67 -3.87
CA ASN A 44 3.43 7.16 -4.88
C ASN A 44 2.58 8.33 -4.36
N SER A 45 2.35 9.29 -5.25
CA SER A 45 1.66 10.54 -4.91
C SER A 45 0.15 10.36 -4.83
N ASN A 46 -0.55 11.34 -4.27
CA ASN A 46 -2.02 11.34 -4.32
C ASN A 46 -2.55 11.50 -5.75
N ALA A 47 -1.75 12.08 -6.67
CA ALA A 47 -2.13 12.19 -8.07
C ALA A 47 -2.11 10.81 -8.75
N TYR A 48 -1.07 10.02 -8.49
CA TYR A 48 -0.96 8.65 -8.98
C TYR A 48 -2.18 7.81 -8.58
N PHE A 49 -2.54 7.80 -7.30
CA PHE A 49 -3.70 7.03 -6.85
C PHE A 49 -5.03 7.62 -7.34
N ALA A 50 -5.13 8.95 -7.49
CA ALA A 50 -6.32 9.59 -8.02
C ALA A 50 -6.59 9.12 -9.46
N GLU A 51 -5.54 9.03 -10.28
CA GLU A 51 -5.60 8.50 -11.64
C GLU A 51 -5.93 6.99 -11.63
N LEU A 52 -5.20 6.19 -10.83
CA LEU A 52 -5.42 4.74 -10.73
C LEU A 52 -6.86 4.35 -10.38
N TYR A 53 -7.50 5.12 -9.49
CA TYR A 53 -8.85 4.85 -9.02
C TYR A 53 -9.92 5.68 -9.76
N ALA A 54 -9.54 6.53 -10.71
CA ALA A 54 -10.42 7.51 -11.37
C ALA A 54 -11.26 8.35 -10.37
N VAL A 55 -10.61 8.85 -9.30
CA VAL A 55 -11.24 9.69 -8.26
C VAL A 55 -10.47 10.98 -8.02
N GLY A 56 -11.05 11.94 -7.29
CA GLY A 56 -10.37 13.17 -6.92
C GLY A 56 -9.22 12.99 -5.90
N LYS A 57 -8.22 13.87 -5.95
CA LYS A 57 -7.11 13.91 -4.97
C LYS A 57 -7.61 14.09 -3.52
N SER A 58 -8.75 14.76 -3.32
CA SER A 58 -9.41 14.90 -2.02
C SER A 58 -9.90 13.56 -1.47
N THR A 59 -10.47 12.71 -2.32
CA THR A 59 -10.90 11.34 -1.98
C THR A 59 -9.71 10.50 -1.52
N ILE A 60 -8.59 10.54 -2.26
CA ILE A 60 -7.36 9.85 -1.86
C ILE A 60 -6.85 10.36 -0.51
N ARG A 61 -6.83 11.68 -0.30
CA ARG A 61 -6.44 12.27 1.00
C ARG A 61 -7.30 11.76 2.16
N ARG A 62 -8.62 11.68 1.96
CA ARG A 62 -9.56 11.15 2.93
C ARG A 62 -9.29 9.67 3.22
N TRP A 63 -9.16 8.83 2.19
CA TRP A 63 -8.86 7.40 2.38
C TRP A 63 -7.55 7.17 3.15
N LEU A 64 -6.53 7.97 2.86
CA LEU A 64 -5.26 7.91 3.58
C LEU A 64 -5.39 8.36 5.04
N LEU A 65 -6.26 9.32 5.33
CA LEU A 65 -6.53 9.76 6.70
C LEU A 65 -7.26 8.65 7.47
N GLU A 66 -8.30 8.05 6.89
CA GLU A 66 -9.05 6.93 7.48
C GLU A 66 -8.09 5.77 7.85
N LEU A 67 -7.19 5.38 6.95
CA LEU A 67 -6.19 4.35 7.21
C LEU A 67 -5.19 4.73 8.31
N GLU A 68 -4.81 6.00 8.41
CA GLU A 68 -3.86 6.49 9.41
C GLU A 68 -4.49 6.57 10.81
N GLU A 69 -5.73 7.07 10.92
CA GLU A 69 -6.49 7.13 12.16
C GLU A 69 -6.73 5.73 12.76
N LYS A 70 -6.94 4.73 11.88
CA LYS A 70 -7.04 3.31 12.27
C LYS A 70 -5.70 2.64 12.51
N LYS A 71 -4.59 3.36 12.35
CA LYS A 71 -3.22 2.84 12.50
C LYS A 71 -2.90 1.69 11.55
N TYR A 72 -3.59 1.62 10.40
CA TYR A 72 -3.26 0.66 9.34
C TYR A 72 -2.05 1.10 8.53
N ILE A 73 -1.82 2.40 8.41
CA ILE A 73 -0.62 2.96 7.79
C ILE A 73 0.01 4.02 8.69
N GLN A 74 1.29 4.28 8.48
CA GLN A 74 2.00 5.46 8.98
C GLN A 74 2.46 6.30 7.79
N ARG A 75 2.26 7.62 7.85
CA ARG A 75 2.80 8.56 6.86
C ARG A 75 3.91 9.41 7.46
N SER A 76 4.99 9.61 6.71
CA SER A 76 5.99 10.64 7.00
C SER A 76 6.27 11.45 5.74
N ALA A 77 6.59 12.73 5.94
CA ALA A 77 6.98 13.64 4.89
C ALA A 77 8.19 14.45 5.37
N THR A 78 9.21 14.53 4.53
CA THR A 78 10.36 15.42 4.75
C THR A 78 10.06 16.77 4.09
N LYS A 79 10.29 17.86 4.82
CA LYS A 79 10.25 19.22 4.25
C LYS A 79 11.59 19.51 3.58
N ASN A 80 11.58 20.27 2.49
CA ASN A 80 12.81 20.79 1.93
C ASN A 80 13.35 21.92 2.82
N GLU A 81 14.62 22.27 2.63
CA GLU A 81 15.32 23.34 3.33
C GLU A 81 14.66 24.72 3.16
N LYS A 82 13.82 24.89 2.14
CA LYS A 82 13.07 26.12 1.84
C LYS A 82 11.66 26.14 2.47
N GLY A 83 11.34 25.21 3.36
CA GLY A 83 10.04 25.12 4.04
C GLY A 83 8.88 24.65 3.16
N GLY A 84 9.15 24.31 1.88
CA GLY A 84 8.21 23.67 0.98
C GLY A 84 8.11 22.17 1.23
N TYR A 85 6.95 21.58 0.91
CA TYR A 85 6.74 20.14 0.95
C TYR A 85 7.33 19.48 -0.30
N THR A 86 8.62 19.21 -0.25
CA THR A 86 9.33 18.36 -1.22
C THR A 86 10.40 17.70 -0.36
N GLU A 87 10.39 16.40 -0.09
CA GLU A 87 10.71 15.32 -1.00
C GLU A 87 10.45 14.03 -0.21
N LEU A 88 9.82 13.05 -0.84
CA LEU A 88 9.55 11.71 -0.31
C LEU A 88 8.50 11.68 0.82
N ARG A 89 7.25 11.54 0.41
CA ARG A 89 6.21 10.95 1.27
C ARG A 89 6.51 9.46 1.39
N LYS A 90 6.67 8.95 2.62
CA LYS A 90 6.72 7.52 2.88
C LYS A 90 5.41 7.08 3.51
N ILE A 91 4.80 6.07 2.93
CA ILE A 91 3.66 5.37 3.54
C ILE A 91 4.12 3.97 3.91
N VAL A 92 4.03 3.64 5.20
CA VAL A 92 4.44 2.34 5.72
C VAL A 92 3.19 1.61 6.22
N PRO A 93 2.84 0.43 5.66
CA PRO A 93 1.77 -0.38 6.21
C PRO A 93 2.16 -0.88 7.61
N ALA A 94 1.21 -0.97 8.54
CA ALA A 94 1.47 -1.38 9.92
C ALA A 94 2.19 -2.74 10.04
N LEU A 95 1.96 -3.64 9.09
CA LEU A 95 2.66 -4.92 8.98
C LEU A 95 4.19 -4.78 8.82
N TRP A 96 4.66 -3.67 8.24
CA TRP A 96 6.07 -3.37 8.02
C TRP A 96 6.71 -2.60 9.18
N VAL A 97 5.90 -1.93 10.01
CA VAL A 97 6.38 -1.30 11.25
C VAL A 97 6.93 -2.38 12.20
N ASN A 98 6.25 -3.53 12.28
CA ASN A 98 6.73 -4.72 12.99
C ASN A 98 7.63 -5.59 12.09
N LYS A 99 8.78 -5.01 11.68
CA LYS A 99 9.73 -5.49 10.65
C LYS A 99 10.06 -7.00 10.63
N LYS A 100 9.98 -7.72 11.76
CA LYS A 100 10.40 -9.13 11.85
C LYS A 100 9.33 -10.15 11.48
N GLU A 101 8.05 -9.82 11.65
CA GLU A 101 6.97 -10.83 11.59
C GLU A 101 6.05 -10.63 10.40
N GLY A 102 5.58 -9.39 10.16
CA GLY A 102 4.72 -9.09 9.01
C GLY A 102 5.40 -9.30 7.67
N SER A 103 6.70 -8.95 7.56
CA SER A 103 7.49 -9.19 6.35
C SER A 103 7.67 -10.67 6.05
N LYS A 104 7.92 -11.52 7.07
CA LYS A 104 8.08 -12.97 6.88
C LYS A 104 6.80 -13.64 6.39
N ILE A 105 5.65 -13.28 6.96
CA ILE A 105 4.34 -13.84 6.55
C ILE A 105 4.05 -13.48 5.10
N ILE A 106 4.20 -12.21 4.72
CA ILE A 106 3.94 -11.75 3.35
C ILE A 106 4.89 -12.43 2.35
N GLN A 107 6.18 -12.54 2.68
CA GLN A 107 7.15 -13.24 1.83
C GLN A 107 6.84 -14.74 1.70
N GLY A 108 6.31 -15.37 2.76
CA GLY A 108 5.85 -16.77 2.72
C GLY A 108 4.66 -16.96 1.78
N VAL A 109 3.64 -16.12 1.88
CA VAL A 109 2.46 -16.15 1.00
C VAL A 109 2.87 -16.00 -0.46
N LEU A 110 3.70 -15.00 -0.77
CA LEU A 110 4.16 -14.75 -2.15
C LEU A 110 5.03 -15.88 -2.74
N LYS A 111 5.86 -16.54 -1.93
CA LYS A 111 6.66 -17.67 -2.38
C LYS A 111 5.77 -18.86 -2.76
N ASN A 112 4.75 -19.12 -1.95
CA ASN A 112 3.80 -20.19 -2.21
C ASN A 112 2.99 -19.91 -3.47
N GLU A 113 2.50 -18.68 -3.65
CA GLU A 113 1.70 -18.29 -4.82
C GLU A 113 2.49 -18.34 -6.13
N ARG A 114 3.78 -17.93 -6.13
CA ARG A 114 4.65 -18.13 -7.31
C ARG A 114 4.84 -19.61 -7.64
N GLY A 115 4.91 -20.47 -6.62
CA GLY A 115 4.94 -21.92 -6.82
C GLY A 115 3.66 -22.45 -7.48
N VAL A 116 2.49 -21.92 -7.10
CA VAL A 116 1.19 -22.29 -7.69
C VAL A 116 1.11 -21.84 -9.16
N LEU A 117 1.40 -20.57 -9.46
CA LEU A 117 1.32 -20.03 -10.83
C LEU A 117 2.29 -20.70 -11.80
N ASN A 118 3.47 -21.11 -11.33
CA ASN A 118 4.45 -21.81 -12.16
C ASN A 118 4.03 -23.26 -12.46
N ASN A 119 3.25 -23.89 -11.58
CA ASN A 119 2.75 -25.25 -11.80
C ASN A 119 1.56 -25.30 -12.77
N GLU A 120 0.80 -24.21 -12.91
CA GLU A 120 -0.33 -24.13 -13.86
C GLU A 120 0.09 -23.83 -15.31
N GLN A 121 1.31 -23.33 -15.53
CA GLN A 121 1.85 -23.07 -16.88
C GLN A 121 2.68 -24.24 -17.44
N GLY A 122 2.84 -25.33 -16.67
CA GLY A 122 3.63 -26.50 -17.04
C GLY A 122 2.82 -27.81 -17.18
N GLY A 123 1.49 -27.73 -17.26
CA GLY A 123 0.58 -28.87 -17.42
C GLY A 123 -0.08 -28.92 -18.78
#